data_AF-A0A351APE8-F1
#
_entry.id   AF-A0A351APE8-F1
#
_cell.length_a   1.000
_cell.length_b   1.000
_cell.length_c   1.000
_cell.angle_alpha   90.00
_cell.angle_beta   90.00
_cell.angle_gamma   90.00
#
_symmetry.space_group_name_H-M   'P 1'
#
loop_
_entity.id
_entity.type
_entity.pdbx_description
1 polymer ?
#
loop_
_entity_poly.entity_id
_entity_poly.type
_entity_poly.pdbx_seq_one_letter_code
_entity_poly.pdbx_strand_id
1 'polypeptide(L)' 'MTYSLVISEIAKADLERLKRNEPKAFEKATTLLNELMEHPRSGTGKPEPLKWNKRNQWSRRITIKHRLVY' A
#
# COMPACT_ATOMS: atom_id res chain seq x y z
N MET A 1 5.47 8.72 16.35
CA MET A 1 4.26 9.32 15.73
C MET A 1 3.55 8.20 15.01
N THR A 2 2.30 7.93 15.37
CA THR A 2 1.51 6.82 14.81
C THR A 2 0.46 7.43 13.88
N TYR A 3 0.44 7.03 12.62
CA TYR A 3 -0.52 7.51 11.63
C TYR A 3 -1.78 6.65 11.64
N SER A 4 -2.94 7.26 11.45
CA SER A 4 -4.22 6.55 11.25
C SER A 4 -4.44 6.29 9.76
N LEU A 5 -4.82 5.05 9.41
CA LEU A 5 -5.12 4.68 8.03
C LEU A 5 -6.60 4.88 7.74
N VAL A 6 -6.89 5.57 6.64
CA VAL A 6 -8.22 5.61 6.04
C VAL A 6 -8.14 4.85 4.72
N ILE A 7 -8.81 3.70 4.66
CA ILE A 7 -8.80 2.84 3.47
C ILE A 7 -10.02 3.19 2.62
N SER A 8 -9.79 3.57 1.35
CA SER A 8 -10.87 3.84 0.40
C SER A 8 -11.67 2.57 0.09
N GLU A 9 -12.95 2.73 -0.29
CA GLU A 9 -13.80 1.59 -0.64
C GLU A 9 -13.25 0.78 -1.82
N ILE A 10 -12.59 1.45 -2.78
CA ILE A 10 -11.89 0.79 -3.90
C ILE A 10 -10.75 -0.09 -3.36
N ALA A 11 -9.91 0.44 -2.47
CA ALA A 11 -8.80 -0.30 -1.90
C ALA A 11 -9.29 -1.49 -1.05
N LYS A 12 -10.38 -1.35 -0.30
CA LYS A 12 -11.00 -2.48 0.41
C LYS A 12 -11.44 -3.58 -0.54
N ALA A 13 -12.13 -3.23 -1.63
CA ALA A 13 -12.57 -4.22 -2.62
C ALA A 13 -11.41 -4.93 -3.30
N ASP A 14 -10.31 -4.21 -3.59
CA ASP A 14 -9.12 -4.80 -4.18
C ASP A 14 -8.36 -5.71 -3.21
N LEU A 15 -8.29 -5.36 -1.92
CA LEU A 15 -7.74 -6.24 -0.90
C LEU A 15 -8.53 -7.56 -0.79
N GLU A 16 -9.86 -7.51 -0.84
CA GLU A 16 -10.71 -8.72 -0.85
C GLU A 16 -10.54 -9.56 -2.13
N ARG A 17 -10.23 -8.94 -3.27
CA ARG A 17 -9.86 -9.67 -4.50
C ARG A 17 -8.50 -10.32 -4.37
N LEU A 18 -7.50 -9.62 -3.83
CA LEU A 18 -6.18 -10.18 -3.58
C LEU A 18 -6.26 -11.35 -2.60
N LYS A 19 -7.04 -11.23 -1.52
CA LYS A 19 -7.23 -12.30 -0.54
C LYS A 19 -7.74 -13.59 -1.17
N ARG A 20 -8.66 -13.49 -2.14
CA ARG A 20 -9.25 -14.65 -2.83
C ARG A 20 -8.34 -15.24 -3.90
N ASN A 21 -7.69 -14.40 -4.71
CA ASN A 21 -7.01 -14.85 -5.92
C ASN A 21 -5.48 -14.93 -5.79
N GLU A 22 -4.89 -14.08 -4.94
CA GLU A 22 -3.43 -13.92 -4.80
C GLU A 22 -3.03 -13.76 -3.31
N PRO A 23 -3.21 -14.80 -2.46
CA PRO A 23 -3.04 -14.69 -1.00
C PRO A 23 -1.66 -14.18 -0.57
N LYS A 24 -0.59 -14.57 -1.27
CA LYS A 24 0.76 -14.05 -1.02
C LYS A 24 0.88 -12.53 -1.25
N ALA A 25 0.15 -12.00 -2.23
CA ALA A 25 0.10 -10.56 -2.47
C ALA A 25 -0.70 -9.85 -1.37
N PHE A 26 -1.78 -10.46 -0.91
CA PHE A 26 -2.60 -9.94 0.20
C PHE A 26 -1.82 -9.87 1.53
N GLU A 27 -1.09 -10.93 1.88
CA GLU A 27 -0.23 -10.95 3.08
C GLU A 27 0.77 -9.79 3.04
N LYS A 28 1.46 -9.63 1.90
CA LYS A 28 2.43 -8.55 1.72
C LYS A 28 1.78 -7.17 1.75
N ALA A 29 0.59 -7.00 1.18
CA ALA A 29 -0.16 -5.75 1.28
C ALA A 29 -0.49 -5.41 2.74
N THR A 30 -0.91 -6.39 3.53
CA THR A 30 -1.23 -6.23 4.95
C THR A 30 0.00 -5.83 5.76
N THR A 31 1.15 -6.46 5.53
CA THR A 31 2.42 -6.08 6.15
C THR A 31 2.79 -4.62 5.83
N LEU A 32 2.66 -4.23 4.55
CA LEU A 32 2.94 -2.86 4.14
C LEU A 32 1.98 -1.85 4.79
N LEU A 33 0.69 -2.16 4.91
CA LEU A 33 -0.29 -1.30 5.58
C LEU A 33 0.09 -1.06 7.05
N ASN A 34 0.46 -2.11 7.79
CA ASN A 34 0.90 -1.95 9.17
C ASN A 34 2.15 -1.06 9.27
N GLU A 35 3.11 -1.25 8.36
CA GLU A 35 4.33 -0.45 8.33
C GLU A 35 4.05 1.03 8.01
N LEU A 36 3.02 1.35 7.20
CA LEU A 36 2.63 2.72 6.89
C LEU A 36 2.22 3.53 8.13
N MET A 37 1.71 2.87 9.17
CA MET A 37 1.33 3.54 10.41
C MET A 37 2.53 4.10 11.17
N GLU A 38 3.72 3.54 10.98
CA GLU A 38 4.95 3.96 11.67
C GLU A 38 5.90 4.72 10.74
N HIS A 39 6.06 4.22 9.51
CA HIS A 39 7.06 4.67 8.56
C HIS A 39 6.44 4.92 7.19
N PRO A 40 5.61 5.96 6.97
CA PRO A 40 4.92 6.16 5.71
C PRO A 40 5.87 6.42 4.53
N ARG A 41 7.04 7.01 4.73
CA ARG A 41 7.95 7.43 3.63
C ARG A 41 9.23 6.60 3.52
N SER A 42 9.37 5.55 4.32
CA SER A 42 10.58 4.73 4.40
C SER A 42 10.23 3.25 4.67
N GLY A 43 11.19 2.37 4.48
CA GLY A 43 11.07 0.95 4.78
C GLY A 43 10.77 0.07 3.56
N THR A 44 9.94 -0.96 3.72
CA THR A 44 9.82 -2.04 2.74
C THR A 44 8.92 -1.67 1.56
N GLY A 45 9.04 -2.44 0.47
CA GLY A 45 8.27 -2.19 -0.75
C GLY A 45 8.79 -1.05 -1.63
N LYS A 46 9.99 -0.52 -1.37
CA LYS A 46 10.60 0.59 -2.13
C LYS A 46 9.64 1.78 -2.26
N PRO A 47 9.44 2.55 -1.18
CA PRO A 47 8.58 3.72 -1.20
C PRO A 47 9.11 4.74 -2.22
N GLU A 48 8.30 5.06 -3.21
CA GLU A 48 8.64 6.00 -4.28
C GLU A 48 7.62 7.14 -4.31
N PRO A 49 8.05 8.41 -4.29
CA PRO A 49 7.14 9.53 -4.44
C PRO A 49 6.58 9.56 -5.87
N LEU A 50 5.25 9.66 -5.98
CA LEU A 50 4.59 9.78 -7.27
C LEU A 50 4.82 11.18 -7.85
N LYS A 51 5.25 11.25 -9.11
CA LYS A 51 5.51 12.52 -9.80
C LYS A 51 4.20 13.12 -10.36
N TRP A 52 4.26 14.40 -10.75
CA TRP A 52 3.19 15.15 -11.45
C TRP A 52 1.99 15.57 -10.57
N ASN A 53 0.76 15.32 -11.05
CA ASN A 53 -0.51 15.74 -10.45
C ASN A 53 -0.84 15.08 -9.09
N LYS A 54 0.03 14.18 -8.61
CA LYS A 54 -0.14 13.45 -7.36
C LYS A 54 0.85 13.94 -6.31
N ARG A 55 0.95 15.27 -6.15
CA ARG A 55 1.82 15.87 -5.12
C ARG A 55 1.47 15.28 -3.76
N ASN A 56 2.48 14.79 -3.04
CA ASN A 56 2.42 14.12 -1.73
C ASN A 56 1.88 12.68 -1.70
N GLN A 57 1.62 12.03 -2.84
CA GLN A 57 1.31 10.60 -2.85
C GLN A 57 2.59 9.75 -3.02
N TRP A 58 2.55 8.57 -2.44
CA TRP A 58 3.61 7.58 -2.44
C TRP A 58 3.09 6.27 -3.01
N SER A 59 4.02 5.49 -3.57
CA SER A 59 3.76 4.15 -4.05
C SER A 59 4.71 3.18 -3.41
N ARG A 60 4.19 2.03 -2.97
CA ARG A 60 4.98 0.86 -2.56
C ARG A 60 4.64 -0.34 -3.43
N ARG A 61 5.65 -1.16 -3.68
CA ARG A 61 5.55 -2.40 -4.45
C ARG A 61 5.07 -3.56 -3.59
N ILE A 62 3.86 -4.05 -3.88
CA ILE A 62 3.36 -5.31 -3.34
C ILE A 62 3.98 -6.45 -4.14
N THR A 63 3.67 -6.52 -5.43
CA THR A 63 4.24 -7.49 -6.40
C THR A 63 4.77 -6.76 -7.63
N ILE A 64 5.22 -7.49 -8.66
CA ILE A 64 5.58 -6.86 -9.94
C ILE A 64 4.36 -6.13 -10.53
N LYS A 65 3.17 -6.72 -10.42
CA LYS A 65 1.90 -6.22 -10.97
C LYS A 65 1.19 -5.20 -10.07
N HIS A 66 1.30 -5.36 -8.75
CA HIS A 66 0.47 -4.62 -7.79
C HIS A 66 1.24 -3.51 -7.06
N ARG A 67 0.60 -2.37 -6.84
CA ARG A 67 1.13 -1.22 -6.10
C ARG A 67 0.15 -0.77 -5.03
N LEU A 68 0.69 -0.43 -3.86
CA LEU A 68 -0.03 0.26 -2.79
C LEU A 68 0.23 1.75 -2.95
N VAL A 69 -0.83 2.53 -3.19
CA VAL A 69 -0.75 3.98 -3.38
C VAL A 69 -1.47 4.67 -2.23
N TYR A 70 -0.83 5.67 -1.61
CA TYR A 70 -1.33 6.40 -0.45
C TYR A 70 -0.79 7.84 -0.43
#